data_AF-A0AAN7MZF0-F1
#
_entry.id   AF-A0AAN7MZF0-F1
#
_cell.length_a   1.000
_cell.length_b   1.000
_cell.length_c   1.000
_cell.angle_alpha   90.00
_cell.angle_beta   90.00
_cell.angle_gamma   90.00
#
_symmetry.space_group_name_H-M   'P 1'
#
loop_
_entity.id
_entity.type
_entity.pdbx_description
1 polymer ?
#
loop_
_entity_poly.entity_id
_entity_poly.type
_entity_poly.pdbx_seq_one_letter_code
_entity_poly.pdbx_strand_id
1 'polypeptide(L)'
;MGMQIFNGYVFVCYHAAEGWLKSHVVLQAFEARAARMSVACAQKLAKFVNPEEGFAEISPNLVEASVAHCQLIVVSKFIEKLQQDIPGKGVKEQLEILCSVYALHLLHKHQGSLQCRCAS
;
A
#
# COMPACT_ATOMS: atom_id res chain seq x y z
N MET A 1 19.35 5.57 -12.04
CA MET A 1 17.92 5.86 -11.75
C MET A 1 17.30 4.53 -11.35
N GLY A 2 17.38 4.19 -10.06
CA GLY A 2 17.41 2.79 -9.63
C GLY A 2 16.28 2.45 -8.68
N MET A 3 15.48 1.46 -9.07
CA MET A 3 14.86 0.54 -8.12
C MET A 3 15.99 -0.09 -7.30
N GLN A 4 16.10 0.26 -6.02
CA GLN A 4 17.06 -0.41 -5.14
C GLN A 4 16.29 -1.39 -4.27
N ILE A 5 16.38 -2.67 -4.64
CA ILE A 5 16.01 -3.79 -3.79
C ILE A 5 17.16 -3.94 -2.79
N PHE A 6 17.00 -3.43 -1.56
CA PHE A 6 17.85 -3.79 -0.44
C PHE A 6 17.07 -4.75 0.46
N ASN A 7 17.54 -6.00 0.57
CA ASN A 7 17.08 -6.98 1.57
C ASN A 7 15.55 -7.18 1.68
N GLY A 8 14.83 -7.21 0.56
CA GLY A 8 13.39 -7.52 0.56
C GLY A 8 12.46 -6.38 0.99
N TYR A 9 12.96 -5.16 1.16
CA TYR A 9 12.15 -3.97 1.43
C TYR A 9 12.05 -3.09 0.19
N VAL A 10 10.82 -2.81 -0.26
CA VAL A 10 10.55 -1.82 -1.32
C VAL A 10 10.58 -0.42 -0.69
N PHE A 11 11.58 0.38 -1.07
CA PHE A 11 11.71 1.78 -0.66
C PHE A 11 11.14 2.70 -1.74
N VAL A 12 10.16 3.53 -1.39
CA VAL A 12 9.62 4.58 -2.27
C VAL A 12 9.95 5.94 -1.66
N CYS A 13 11.00 6.59 -2.17
CA CYS A 13 11.37 7.97 -1.82
C CYS A 13 11.09 8.87 -3.01
N TYR A 14 10.16 9.83 -2.87
CA TYR A 14 9.87 10.82 -3.91
C TYR A 14 10.13 12.23 -3.36
N HIS A 15 10.90 13.04 -4.08
CA HIS A 15 11.29 14.40 -3.66
C HIS A 15 10.27 15.50 -4.02
N ALA A 16 9.24 15.20 -4.81
CA ALA A 16 8.22 16.16 -5.23
C ALA A 16 6.80 15.64 -4.97
N ALA A 17 5.94 16.49 -4.39
CA ALA A 17 4.55 16.16 -4.05
C ALA A 17 3.72 15.70 -5.27
N GLU A 18 3.99 16.29 -6.44
CA GLU A 18 3.34 15.94 -7.71
C GLU A 18 3.59 14.49 -8.14
N GLY A 19 4.69 13.87 -7.68
CA GLY A 19 4.99 12.46 -7.94
C GLY A 19 3.91 11.50 -7.42
N TRP A 20 3.22 11.88 -6.35
CA TRP A 20 2.13 11.10 -5.75
C TRP A 20 0.83 11.12 -6.54
N LEU A 21 0.71 11.98 -7.57
CA LEU A 21 -0.44 11.98 -8.47
C LEU A 21 -0.32 10.92 -9.58
N LYS A 22 0.86 10.32 -9.73
CA LYS A 22 1.08 9.26 -10.73
C LYS A 22 0.53 7.94 -10.20
N SER A 23 -0.45 7.37 -10.91
CA SER A 23 -1.13 6.12 -10.54
C SER A 23 -0.18 4.96 -10.24
N HIS A 24 0.89 4.79 -11.02
CA HIS A 24 1.88 3.73 -10.78
C HIS A 24 2.68 3.94 -9.49
N VAL A 25 2.97 5.18 -9.09
CA VAL A 25 3.72 5.48 -7.85
C VAL A 25 2.85 5.15 -6.63
N VAL A 26 1.58 5.56 -6.67
CA VAL A 26 0.61 5.23 -5.62
C VAL A 26 0.44 3.71 -5.52
N LEU A 27 0.22 3.03 -6.64
CA LEU A 27 0.02 1.58 -6.63
C LEU A 27 1.22 0.85 -6.02
N GLN A 28 2.44 1.18 -6.45
CA GLN A 28 3.67 0.61 -5.88
C GLN A 28 3.79 0.83 -4.38
N ALA A 29 3.40 2.01 -3.86
CA ALA A 29 3.43 2.27 -2.43
C ALA A 29 2.47 1.36 -1.65
N PHE A 30 1.26 1.12 -2.18
CA PHE A 30 0.29 0.21 -1.56
C PHE A 30 0.71 -1.26 -1.68
N GLU A 31 1.27 -1.68 -2.82
CA GLU A 31 1.83 -3.02 -3.03
C GLU A 31 2.96 -3.30 -2.04
N ALA A 32 3.92 -2.38 -1.95
CA ALA A 32 5.03 -2.45 -1.03
C ALA A 32 4.55 -2.58 0.42
N ARG A 33 3.54 -1.79 0.82
CA ARG A 33 2.97 -1.86 2.16
C ARG A 33 2.32 -3.21 2.44
N ALA A 34 1.41 -3.66 1.58
CA ALA A 34 0.69 -4.92 1.77
C ALA A 34 1.65 -6.11 1.81
N ALA A 35 2.63 -6.15 0.90
CA ALA A 35 3.65 -7.20 0.85
C ALA A 35 4.51 -7.22 2.13
N ARG A 36 5.06 -6.07 2.56
CA ARG A 36 5.86 -5.99 3.78
C ARG A 36 5.11 -6.47 5.02
N MET A 37 3.85 -6.04 5.18
CA MET A 37 3.03 -6.45 6.33
C MET A 37 2.74 -7.94 6.31
N SER A 38 2.40 -8.50 5.14
CA SER A 38 2.13 -9.94 4.98
C SER A 38 3.36 -10.79 5.26
N VAL A 39 4.52 -10.40 4.72
CA VAL A 39 5.80 -11.08 4.95
C VAL A 39 6.20 -11.01 6.43
N ALA A 40 6.02 -9.85 7.07
CA ALA A 40 6.31 -9.71 8.50
C ALA A 40 5.43 -10.62 9.36
N CYS A 41 4.14 -10.79 9.02
CA CYS A 41 3.25 -11.74 9.69
C CYS A 41 3.71 -13.19 9.47
N ALA A 42 4.04 -13.57 8.24
CA ALA A 42 4.54 -14.91 7.92
C ALA A 42 5.84 -15.24 8.67
N GLN A 43 6.79 -14.30 8.70
CA GLN A 43 8.05 -14.45 9.43
C GLN A 43 7.84 -14.54 10.95
N LYS A 44 6.83 -13.87 11.51
CA LYS A 44 6.47 -14.00 12.93
C LYS A 44 5.86 -15.37 13.19
N LEU A 45 4.89 -15.80 12.37
CA LEU A 45 4.20 -17.07 12.51
C LEU A 45 5.18 -18.26 12.44
N ALA A 46 6.16 -18.20 11.55
CA ALA A 46 7.19 -19.23 11.39
C ALA A 46 8.08 -19.46 12.62
N LYS A 47 8.04 -18.56 13.63
CA LYS A 47 8.80 -18.72 14.88
C LYS A 47 8.06 -19.53 15.94
N PHE A 48 6.77 -19.76 15.77
CA PHE A 48 5.98 -20.54 16.71
C PHE A 48 6.10 -22.03 16.40
N VAL A 49 6.23 -22.84 17.44
CA VAL A 49 6.22 -24.31 17.32
C VAL A 49 4.80 -24.80 17.00
N ASN A 50 3.79 -24.19 17.62
CA ASN A 50 2.38 -24.44 17.33
C ASN A 50 1.80 -23.32 16.44
N PRO A 51 1.40 -23.61 15.19
CA PRO A 51 0.84 -22.62 14.29
C PRO A 51 -0.46 -21.96 14.78
N GLU A 52 -1.34 -22.69 15.47
CA GLU A 52 -2.63 -22.17 15.93
C GLU A 52 -2.45 -21.16 17.06
N GLU A 53 -1.53 -21.46 17.98
CA GLU A 53 -1.13 -20.53 19.05
C GLU A 53 -0.50 -19.27 18.46
N GLY A 54 0.42 -19.44 17.52
CA GLY A 54 1.03 -18.31 16.81
C GLY A 54 0.00 -17.46 16.09
N PHE A 55 -0.96 -18.08 15.39
CA PHE A 55 -2.03 -17.39 14.69
C PHE A 55 -2.90 -16.55 15.64
N ALA A 56 -3.29 -17.12 16.78
CA ALA A 56 -4.06 -16.41 17.80
C ALA A 56 -3.29 -15.20 18.36
N GLU A 57 -2.02 -15.40 18.70
CA GLU A 57 -1.13 -14.38 19.27
C GLU A 57 -0.89 -13.21 18.30
N ILE A 58 -0.66 -13.48 17.01
CA ILE A 58 -0.41 -12.44 16.00
C ILE A 58 -1.66 -11.97 15.26
N SER A 59 -2.85 -12.40 15.69
CA SER A 59 -4.12 -12.06 15.03
C SER A 59 -4.34 -10.56 14.78
N PRO A 60 -3.94 -9.61 15.67
CA PRO A 60 -4.06 -8.19 15.36
C PRO A 60 -3.21 -7.77 14.15
N ASN A 61 -1.98 -8.28 14.05
CA ASN A 61 -1.09 -8.02 12.92
C ASN A 61 -1.64 -8.61 11.61
N LEU A 62 -2.25 -9.79 11.67
CA LEU A 62 -2.86 -10.45 10.52
C LEU A 62 -4.07 -9.66 9.99
N VAL A 63 -4.89 -9.11 10.88
CA VAL A 63 -6.01 -8.23 10.50
C VAL A 63 -5.50 -6.95 9.85
N GLU A 64 -4.47 -6.32 10.41
CA GLU A 64 -3.87 -5.12 9.81
C GLU A 64 -3.26 -5.37 8.43
N ALA A 65 -2.57 -6.50 8.25
CA ALA A 65 -2.03 -6.91 6.95
C ALA A 65 -3.17 -7.17 5.93
N SER A 66 -4.25 -7.79 6.38
CA SER A 66 -5.45 -8.03 5.56
C SER A 66 -6.12 -6.72 5.14
N VAL A 67 -6.27 -5.75 6.06
CA VAL A 67 -6.77 -4.40 5.74
C VAL A 67 -5.86 -3.72 4.71
N ALA A 68 -4.54 -3.86 4.83
CA ALA A 68 -3.61 -3.30 3.87
C ALA A 68 -3.79 -3.88 2.46
N HIS A 69 -4.02 -5.19 2.36
CA HIS A 69 -4.31 -5.86 1.10
C HIS A 69 -5.66 -5.40 0.50
N CYS A 70 -6.71 -5.31 1.31
CA CYS A 70 -8.01 -4.80 0.86
C CYS A 70 -7.92 -3.35 0.34
N GLN A 71 -7.16 -2.50 1.03
CA GLN A 71 -6.94 -1.11 0.59
C GLN A 71 -6.19 -1.04 -0.75
N LEU A 72 -5.19 -1.90 -0.96
CA LEU A 72 -4.51 -2.04 -2.27
C LEU A 72 -5.51 -2.41 -3.37
N ILE A 73 -6.39 -3.39 -3.12
CA ILE A 73 -7.42 -3.80 -4.09
C ILE A 73 -8.32 -2.62 -4.45
N VAL A 74 -8.82 -1.87 -3.46
CA VAL A 74 -9.71 -0.73 -3.73
C VAL A 74 -9.00 0.34 -4.57
N VAL A 75 -7.76 0.70 -4.22
CA VAL A 75 -6.99 1.71 -4.98
C VAL A 75 -6.70 1.22 -6.40
N SER A 76 -6.30 -0.04 -6.56
CA SER A 76 -6.06 -0.66 -7.87
C SER A 76 -7.33 -0.63 -8.75
N LYS A 77 -8.47 -1.05 -8.21
CA LYS A 77 -9.75 -1.04 -8.94
C LYS A 77 -10.26 0.35 -9.26
N PHE A 78 -10.00 1.34 -8.40
CA PHE A 78 -10.31 2.73 -8.71
C PHE A 78 -9.47 3.21 -9.90
N ILE A 79 -8.16 2.98 -9.88
CA ILE A 79 -7.25 3.34 -10.99
C ILE A 79 -7.67 2.65 -12.29
N GLU A 80 -7.98 1.34 -12.25
CA GLU A 80 -8.48 0.61 -13.42
C GLU A 80 -9.79 1.23 -13.95
N LYS A 81 -10.69 1.65 -13.06
CA LYS A 81 -11.95 2.28 -13.47
C LYS A 81 -11.73 3.61 -14.19
N LEU A 82 -10.73 4.39 -13.77
CA LEU A 82 -10.36 5.67 -14.39
C LEU A 82 -9.74 5.51 -15.79
N GLN A 83 -9.18 4.34 -16.10
CA GLN A 83 -8.66 4.03 -17.44
C GLN A 83 -9.76 3.73 -18.46
N GLN A 84 -10.97 3.40 -18.00
CA GLN A 84 -12.12 3.16 -18.87
C GLN A 84 -12.69 4.47 -19.41
N ASP A 85 -13.54 4.35 -20.43
CA ASP A 85 -14.34 5.49 -20.90
C ASP A 85 -15.42 5.83 -19.87
N ILE A 86 -15.49 7.10 -19.47
CA ILE A 86 -16.42 7.60 -18.45
C ILE A 86 -17.23 8.73 -19.10
N PRO A 87 -18.53 8.53 -19.36
CA PRO A 87 -19.36 9.54 -19.97
C PRO A 87 -19.62 10.70 -18.99
N GLY A 88 -19.68 11.91 -19.52
CA GLY A 88 -20.00 13.12 -18.76
C GLY A 88 -18.84 14.11 -18.69
N LYS A 89 -19.10 15.37 -19.07
CA LYS A 89 -18.11 16.44 -19.08
C LYS A 89 -17.60 16.71 -17.66
N GLY A 90 -16.29 16.57 -17.46
CA GLY A 90 -15.62 16.83 -16.17
C GLY A 90 -15.78 15.74 -15.11
N VAL A 91 -16.57 14.67 -15.36
CA VAL A 91 -16.79 13.60 -14.38
C VAL A 91 -15.49 12.83 -14.10
N LYS A 92 -14.74 12.49 -15.15
CA LYS A 92 -13.46 11.78 -15.04
C LYS A 92 -12.44 12.55 -14.19
N GLU A 93 -12.30 13.85 -14.44
CA GLU A 93 -11.38 14.72 -13.68
C GLU A 93 -11.71 14.73 -12.18
N GLN A 94 -13.00 14.84 -11.83
CA GLN A 94 -13.42 14.79 -10.42
C GLN A 94 -13.14 13.41 -9.78
N LEU A 95 -13.34 12.32 -10.53
CA LEU A 95 -13.04 10.98 -10.04
C LEU A 95 -11.52 10.75 -9.87
N GLU A 96 -10.68 11.33 -10.72
CA GLU A 96 -9.21 11.31 -10.57
C GLU A 96 -8.76 12.05 -9.30
N ILE A 97 -9.38 13.20 -9.00
CA ILE A 97 -9.14 13.94 -7.76
C ILE A 97 -9.57 13.10 -6.55
N LEU A 98 -10.77 12.51 -6.58
CA LEU A 98 -11.26 11.66 -5.49
C LEU A 98 -10.37 10.44 -5.26
N CYS A 99 -9.91 9.79 -6.33
CA CYS A 99 -8.97 8.67 -6.24
C CYS A 99 -7.66 9.10 -5.57
N SER A 100 -7.13 10.26 -5.96
CA SER A 100 -5.89 10.82 -5.38
C SER A 100 -6.08 11.17 -3.90
N VAL A 101 -7.19 11.81 -3.53
CA VAL A 101 -7.52 12.15 -2.14
C VAL A 101 -7.68 10.88 -1.30
N TYR A 102 -8.40 9.87 -1.79
CA TYR A 102 -8.58 8.60 -1.08
C TYR A 102 -7.23 7.90 -0.81
N ALA A 103 -6.40 7.79 -1.85
CA ALA A 103 -5.08 7.16 -1.72
C ALA A 103 -4.16 7.93 -0.77
N LEU A 104 -4.05 9.25 -0.93
CA LEU A 104 -3.21 10.10 -0.08
C LEU A 104 -3.70 10.14 1.37
N HIS A 105 -5.01 10.15 1.60
CA HIS A 105 -5.58 10.07 2.94
C HIS A 105 -5.19 8.75 3.63
N LEU A 106 -5.31 7.62 2.92
CA LEU A 106 -4.90 6.32 3.45
C LEU A 106 -3.38 6.26 3.69
N LEU A 107 -2.58 6.82 2.79
CA LEU A 107 -1.14 6.92 2.98
C LEU A 107 -0.79 7.72 4.23
N HIS A 108 -1.44 8.87 4.44
CA HIS A 108 -1.28 9.69 5.63
C HIS A 108 -1.72 8.95 6.90
N LYS A 109 -2.91 8.35 6.88
CA LYS A 109 -3.49 7.63 8.03
C LYS A 109 -2.63 6.45 8.48
N HIS A 110 -1.95 5.80 7.54
CA HIS A 110 -1.15 4.60 7.80
C HIS A 110 0.36 4.84 7.69
N GLN A 111 0.82 6.09 7.84
CA GLN A 111 2.23 6.49 7.69
C GLN A 111 3.22 5.57 8.43
N GLY A 112 2.92 5.14 9.65
CA GLY A 112 3.79 4.23 10.42
C GLY A 112 4.04 2.86 9.75
N SER A 113 3.11 2.36 8.94
CA SER A 113 3.26 1.11 8.17
C SER A 113 3.88 1.32 6.77
N LEU A 114 3.96 2.58 6.34
CA LEU A 114 4.57 3.00 5.07
C LEU A 114 6.00 3.48 5.26
N GLN A 115 6.36 3.92 6.47
CA GLN A 115 7.66 4.50 6.78
C GLN A 115 8.76 3.46 6.59
N CYS A 116 9.42 3.58 5.45
CA CYS A 116 10.73 3.02 5.23
C CYS A 116 11.69 3.76 6.16
N ARG A 117 12.35 3.07 7.10
CA ARG A 117 13.45 3.68 7.86
C ARG A 117 14.57 3.99 6.89
N CYS A 118 14.74 5.25 6.52
CA CYS A 118 16.05 5.72 6.05
C CYS A 118 16.98 5.57 7.27
N ALA A 119 17.87 4.58 7.23
CA ALA A 119 19.03 4.60 8.10
C ALA A 119 19.89 5.78 7.64
N SER A 120 19.94 6.82 8.46
CA SER A 120 20.95 7.88 8.41
C SER A 120 22.33 7.32 8.71
#